data_AF-A0A9W9IW38-F1
#
_entry.id   AF-A0A9W9IW38-F1
#
_cell.length_a   1.000
_cell.length_b   1.000
_cell.length_c   1.000
_cell.angle_alpha   90.00
_cell.angle_beta   90.00
_cell.angle_gamma   90.00
#
_symmetry.space_group_name_H-M   'P 1'
#
loop_
_entity.id
_entity.type
_entity.pdbx_description
1 polymer ?
#
loop_
_entity_poly.entity_id
_entity_poly.type
_entity_poly.pdbx_seq_one_letter_code
_entity_poly.pdbx_strand_id
1 'polypeptide(L)'
;MPQKSTQDNMVPEAKGIKYDECEMALFRAKLSYHATIGERMASQNPNLTSIAEAQARILKGWEIQMQGTKDLAGKNEGRSASDKRAMAQYEWRYTALENAAINTTGKG
;
A
#
# COMPACT_ATOMS: atom_id res chain seq x y z
N MET A 1 -46.28 37.72 7.65
CA MET A 1 -46.16 36.29 8.03
C MET A 1 -44.72 35.86 7.77
N PRO A 2 -44.00 35.23 8.73
CA PRO A 2 -42.63 34.80 8.50
C PRO A 2 -42.59 33.41 7.84
N GLN A 3 -41.61 33.23 6.94
CA GLN A 3 -41.50 32.10 6.02
C GLN A 3 -40.92 30.83 6.67
N LYS A 4 -41.34 29.67 6.14
CA LYS A 4 -40.88 28.30 6.45
C LYS A 4 -39.35 28.19 6.40
N SER A 5 -38.74 27.78 7.52
CA SER A 5 -37.40 27.18 7.51
C SER A 5 -37.53 25.66 7.42
N THR A 6 -37.15 25.14 6.26
CA THR A 6 -36.91 23.73 5.95
C THR A 6 -36.07 23.11 7.07
N GLN A 7 -36.62 22.11 7.77
CA GLN A 7 -35.84 21.32 8.72
C GLN A 7 -34.71 20.64 7.96
N ASP A 8 -33.49 20.95 8.38
CA ASP A 8 -32.26 20.29 7.97
C ASP A 8 -32.44 18.77 8.04
N ASN A 9 -32.41 18.13 6.87
CA ASN A 9 -32.07 16.72 6.73
C ASN A 9 -30.60 16.57 7.19
N MET A 10 -30.38 16.49 8.50
CA MET A 10 -29.10 16.06 9.08
C MET A 10 -28.91 14.57 8.78
N VAL A 11 -28.41 14.28 7.58
CA VAL A 11 -27.73 13.01 7.31
C VAL A 11 -26.49 13.00 8.22
N PRO A 12 -26.25 11.95 9.03
CA PRO A 12 -25.02 11.86 9.80
C PRO A 12 -23.83 12.04 8.86
N GLU A 13 -22.95 13.00 9.14
CA GLU A 13 -21.67 13.11 8.43
C GLU A 13 -21.03 11.72 8.43
N ALA A 14 -20.76 11.19 7.23
CA ALA A 14 -20.09 9.92 7.09
C ALA A 14 -18.78 10.01 7.89
N LYS A 15 -18.71 9.33 9.03
CA LYS A 15 -17.48 9.15 9.80
C LYS A 15 -16.58 8.26 8.96
N GLY A 16 -15.95 8.85 7.95
CA GLY A 16 -15.09 8.15 7.01
C GLY A 16 -13.98 7.46 7.78
N ILE A 17 -13.77 6.18 7.50
CA ILE A 17 -12.63 5.43 8.03
C ILE A 17 -11.38 6.09 7.42
N LYS A 18 -10.61 6.81 8.25
CA LYS A 18 -9.30 7.32 7.85
C LYS A 18 -8.29 6.20 7.97
N TYR A 19 -7.81 5.72 6.84
CA TYR A 19 -6.71 4.75 6.80
C TYR A 19 -5.38 5.47 6.93
N ASP A 20 -4.43 4.86 7.62
CA ASP A 20 -3.05 5.31 7.63
C ASP A 20 -2.46 5.12 6.22
N GLU A 21 -1.87 6.18 5.64
CA GLU A 21 -1.35 6.15 4.27
C GLU A 21 -0.29 5.05 4.07
N CYS A 22 0.52 4.74 5.09
CA CYS A 22 1.49 3.65 5.01
C CYS A 22 0.81 2.27 4.97
N GLU A 23 -0.30 2.08 5.68
CA GLU A 23 -1.12 0.87 5.59
C GLU A 23 -1.75 0.73 4.22
N MET A 24 -2.29 1.83 3.69
CA MET A 24 -2.91 1.85 2.37
C MET A 24 -1.89 1.55 1.26
N ALA A 25 -0.67 2.10 1.35
CA ALA A 25 0.42 1.83 0.41
C ALA A 25 0.82 0.34 0.43
N LEU A 26 1.03 -0.25 1.61
CA LEU A 26 1.34 -1.68 1.72
C LEU A 26 0.19 -2.54 1.17
N PHE A 27 -1.06 -2.19 1.48
CA PHE A 27 -2.23 -2.90 0.97
C PHE A 27 -2.26 -2.91 -0.56
N ARG A 28 -2.06 -1.75 -1.19
CA ARG A 28 -2.02 -1.63 -2.67
C ARG A 28 -0.88 -2.44 -3.27
N ALA A 29 0.30 -2.42 -2.66
CA ALA A 29 1.45 -3.21 -3.11
C ALA A 29 1.17 -4.72 -3.05
N LYS A 30 0.58 -5.21 -1.95
CA LYS A 30 0.17 -6.62 -1.82
C LYS A 30 -0.87 -7.01 -2.87
N LEU A 31 -1.85 -6.14 -3.10
CA LEU A 31 -2.89 -6.38 -4.10
C LEU A 31 -2.28 -6.53 -5.51
N SER A 32 -1.40 -5.59 -5.90
CA SER A 32 -0.65 -5.65 -7.16
C SER A 32 0.20 -6.92 -7.29
N TYR A 33 0.91 -7.30 -6.22
CA TYR A 33 1.73 -8.51 -6.22
C TYR A 33 0.88 -9.76 -6.45
N HIS A 34 -0.21 -9.93 -5.69
CA HIS A 34 -1.07 -11.11 -5.81
C HIS A 34 -1.79 -11.17 -7.17
N ALA A 35 -2.10 -10.02 -7.77
CA ALA A 35 -2.70 -9.97 -9.10
C ALA A 35 -1.74 -10.44 -10.21
N THR A 36 -0.42 -10.33 -10.02
CA THR A 36 0.56 -10.49 -11.11
C THR A 36 1.54 -11.65 -10.90
N ILE A 37 1.72 -12.13 -9.66
CA ILE A 37 2.71 -13.14 -9.31
C ILE A 37 2.54 -14.44 -10.10
N GLY A 38 1.30 -14.91 -10.27
CA GLY A 38 1.04 -16.17 -10.99
C GLY A 38 1.56 -16.13 -12.42
N GLU A 39 1.24 -15.04 -13.14
CA GLU A 39 1.70 -14.83 -14.52
C GLU A 39 3.22 -14.66 -14.58
N ARG A 40 3.81 -13.89 -13.66
CA ARG A 40 5.28 -13.69 -13.60
C ARG A 40 6.02 -15.00 -13.42
N MET A 41 5.58 -15.85 -12.49
CA MET A 41 6.20 -17.16 -12.24
C MET A 41 5.99 -18.13 -13.41
N ALA A 42 4.86 -18.05 -14.11
CA ALA A 42 4.56 -18.90 -15.26
C ALA A 42 5.24 -18.46 -16.56
N SER A 43 5.71 -17.21 -16.64
CA SER A 43 6.22 -16.59 -17.88
C SER A 43 7.50 -17.21 -18.47
N GLN A 44 8.18 -18.10 -17.75
CA GLN A 44 9.54 -18.60 -18.07
C GLN A 44 10.60 -17.51 -18.26
N ASN A 45 10.27 -16.24 -17.98
CA ASN A 45 11.20 -15.13 -18.07
C ASN A 45 11.94 -14.99 -16.74
N PRO A 46 13.26 -15.28 -16.69
CA PRO A 46 14.02 -15.27 -15.43
C PRO A 46 14.04 -13.88 -14.78
N ASN A 47 13.93 -12.81 -15.57
CA ASN A 47 13.85 -11.45 -15.03
C ASN A 47 12.52 -11.21 -14.30
N LEU A 48 11.39 -11.67 -14.86
CA LEU A 48 10.07 -11.53 -14.22
C LEU A 48 9.96 -12.38 -12.95
N THR A 49 10.52 -13.61 -12.96
CA THR A 49 10.62 -14.45 -11.77
C THR A 49 11.48 -13.78 -10.69
N SER A 50 12.65 -13.25 -11.05
CA SER A 50 13.53 -12.56 -10.09
C SER A 50 12.88 -11.30 -9.51
N ILE A 51 12.16 -10.53 -10.32
CA ILE A 51 11.39 -9.37 -9.87
C ILE A 51 10.31 -9.78 -8.86
N ALA A 52 9.54 -10.83 -9.17
CA ALA A 52 8.52 -11.37 -8.28
C ALA A 52 9.11 -11.80 -6.92
N GLU A 53 10.21 -12.53 -6.91
CA GLU A 53 10.89 -12.93 -5.68
C GLU A 53 11.39 -11.73 -4.85
N ALA A 54 11.95 -10.73 -5.52
CA ALA A 54 12.42 -9.51 -4.88
C ALA A 54 11.25 -8.71 -4.26
N GLN A 55 10.12 -8.62 -4.97
CA GLN A 55 8.88 -8.02 -4.46
C GLN A 55 8.36 -8.75 -3.22
N ALA A 56 8.36 -10.09 -3.21
CA ALA A 56 7.97 -10.89 -2.05
C ALA A 56 8.82 -10.58 -0.81
N ARG A 57 10.14 -10.42 -0.99
CA ARG A 57 11.07 -10.06 0.10
C ARG A 57 10.81 -8.65 0.63
N ILE A 58 10.54 -7.70 -0.27
CA ILE A 58 10.19 -6.32 0.08
C ILE A 58 8.89 -6.31 0.90
N LEU A 59 7.84 -6.99 0.44
CA LEU A 59 6.55 -7.04 1.13
C LEU A 59 6.69 -7.64 2.53
N LYS A 60 7.41 -8.76 2.66
CA LYS A 60 7.67 -9.39 3.96
C LYS A 60 8.40 -8.44 4.93
N GLY A 61 9.44 -7.75 4.45
CA GLY A 61 10.16 -6.78 5.28
C GLY A 61 9.30 -5.59 5.67
N TRP A 62 8.49 -5.09 4.74
CA TRP A 62 7.56 -4.00 4.97
C TRP A 62 6.49 -4.38 6.02
N GLU A 63 5.93 -5.58 5.95
CA GLU A 63 4.97 -6.09 6.93
C GLU A 63 5.57 -6.20 8.34
N ILE A 64 6.78 -6.74 8.46
CA ILE A 64 7.47 -6.86 9.76
C ILE A 64 7.71 -5.47 10.36
N GLN A 65 8.19 -4.51 9.57
CA GLN A 65 8.39 -3.15 10.04
C GLN A 65 7.06 -2.51 10.47
N MET A 66 5.99 -2.72 9.70
CA MET A 66 4.65 -2.20 10.00
C MET A 66 4.10 -2.74 11.31
N GLN A 67 4.30 -4.04 11.58
CA GLN A 67 3.88 -4.67 12.83
C GLN A 67 4.72 -4.14 14.00
N GLY A 68 6.05 -4.07 13.86
CA GLY A 68 6.94 -3.55 14.89
C GLY A 68 6.63 -2.10 15.28
N THR A 69 6.30 -1.23 14.30
CA THR A 69 5.89 0.15 14.61
C THR A 69 4.56 0.21 15.36
N LYS A 70 3.58 -0.66 15.04
CA LYS A 70 2.29 -0.71 15.76
C LYS A 70 2.45 -1.15 17.21
N ASP A 71 3.33 -2.12 17.45
CA ASP A 71 3.58 -2.66 18.78
C ASP A 71 4.32 -1.64 19.67
N LEU A 72 5.18 -0.80 19.08
CA LEU A 72 5.95 0.25 19.78
C LEU A 72 5.18 1.57 19.98
N ALA A 73 4.29 1.93 19.05
CA ALA A 73 3.62 3.24 19.03
C ALA A 73 2.61 3.45 20.18
N GLY A 74 2.09 2.37 20.79
CA GLY A 74 0.99 2.48 21.74
C GLY A 74 -0.25 3.15 21.13
N LYS A 75 -1.40 3.10 21.80
CA LYS A 75 -2.68 3.54 21.20
C LYS A 75 -2.79 5.05 20.88
N ASN A 76 -1.77 5.89 21.11
CA ASN A 76 -1.91 7.34 21.01
C ASN A 76 -0.78 8.12 20.33
N GLU A 77 0.39 7.53 20.02
CA GLU A 77 1.45 8.25 19.30
C GLU A 77 1.56 7.71 17.88
N GLY A 78 1.14 8.49 16.89
CA GLY A 78 1.27 8.11 15.48
C GLY A 78 2.73 7.81 15.09
N ARG A 79 2.94 7.17 13.93
CA ARG A 79 4.29 6.78 13.45
C ARG A 79 5.28 7.95 13.45
N SER A 80 6.51 7.66 13.87
CA SER A 80 7.63 8.61 13.80
C SER A 80 7.93 9.00 12.35
N ALA A 81 8.57 10.16 12.14
CA ALA A 81 9.00 10.60 10.82
C ALA A 81 10.02 9.62 10.19
N SER A 82 10.88 9.00 11.00
CA SER A 82 11.81 7.94 10.57
C SER A 82 11.07 6.70 10.08
N ASP A 83 10.01 6.27 10.78
CA ASP A 83 9.20 5.13 10.34
C ASP A 83 8.52 5.42 9.01
N LYS A 84 7.87 6.60 8.89
CA LYS A 84 7.24 7.02 7.63
C LYS A 84 8.24 7.03 6.47
N ARG A 85 9.48 7.48 6.72
CA ARG A 85 10.55 7.47 5.71
C ARG A 85 10.97 6.05 5.34
N ALA A 86 11.07 5.14 6.30
CA ALA A 86 11.37 3.74 6.04
C ALA A 86 10.26 3.08 5.20
N MET A 87 8.98 3.38 5.49
CA MET A 87 7.84 2.90 4.69
C MET A 87 7.89 3.41 3.26
N ALA A 88 8.16 4.71 3.07
CA ALA A 88 8.29 5.29 1.74
C ALA A 88 9.42 4.65 0.91
N GLN A 89 10.50 4.18 1.55
CA GLN A 89 11.55 3.43 0.86
C GLN A 89 11.08 2.06 0.37
N TYR A 90 10.30 1.33 1.17
CA TYR A 90 9.71 0.06 0.73
C TYR A 90 8.78 0.27 -0.47
N GLU A 91 7.91 1.29 -0.41
CA GLU A 91 7.02 1.66 -1.50
C GLU A 91 7.79 2.02 -2.79
N TRP A 92 8.81 2.85 -2.67
CA TRP A 92 9.64 3.24 -3.81
C TRP A 92 10.34 2.04 -4.46
N ARG A 93 10.96 1.17 -3.64
CA ARG A 93 11.64 -0.04 -4.14
C ARG A 93 10.67 -1.00 -4.81
N TYR A 94 9.47 -1.18 -4.24
CA TYR A 94 8.43 -2.01 -4.84
C TYR A 94 7.99 -1.45 -6.20
N THR A 95 7.72 -0.14 -6.25
CA THR A 95 7.26 0.55 -7.47
C THR A 95 8.33 0.52 -8.57
N ALA A 96 9.60 0.65 -8.21
CA ALA A 96 10.71 0.53 -9.16
C ALA A 96 10.75 -0.87 -9.81
N LEU A 97 10.53 -1.92 -9.02
CA LEU A 97 10.44 -3.29 -9.54
C LEU A 97 9.20 -3.51 -10.40
N GLU A 98 8.06 -2.92 -10.02
CA GLU A 98 6.83 -2.99 -10.81
C GLU A 98 7.00 -2.32 -12.19
N ASN A 99 7.62 -1.14 -12.23
CA ASN A 99 7.98 -0.47 -13.47
C ASN A 99 8.96 -1.29 -14.31
N ALA A 100 9.93 -1.98 -13.68
CA ALA A 100 10.85 -2.88 -14.38
C ALA A 100 10.11 -4.08 -15.00
N ALA A 101 9.11 -4.64 -14.31
CA ALA A 101 8.28 -5.72 -14.83
C ALA A 101 7.43 -5.28 -16.03
N ILE A 102 6.82 -4.09 -15.95
CA ILE A 102 6.05 -3.50 -17.06
C ILE A 102 6.95 -3.26 -18.29
N ASN A 103 8.16 -2.73 -18.08
CA ASN A 103 9.11 -2.51 -19.18
C ASN A 103 9.65 -3.81 -19.80
N THR A 104 9.67 -4.89 -19.03
CA THR A 104 10.10 -6.21 -19.51
C THR A 104 9.01 -6.89 -20.32
N THR A 105 7.73 -6.65 -20.01
CA THR A 105 6.58 -7.18 -20.74
C THR A 105 6.23 -6.34 -21.98
N GLY A 106 6.44 -5.02 -21.96
CA GLY A 106 6.21 -4.13 -23.10
C GLY A 106 7.29 -4.14 -24.20
N LYS A 107 8.33 -4.98 -24.09
CA LYS A 107 9.39 -5.16 -25.09
C LYS A 107 9.25 -6.45 -25.92
N GLY A 108 8.09 -7.09 -25.86
CA GLY A 108 7.75 -8.28 -26.67
C GLY A 108 7.28 -7.92 -28.07
#